data_AF-A0A947TII5-F1
#
_entry.id   AF-A0A947TII5-F1
#
_cell.length_a   1.000
_cell.length_b   1.000
_cell.length_c   1.000
_cell.angle_alpha   90.00
_cell.angle_beta   90.00
_cell.angle_gamma   90.00
#
_symmetry.space_group_name_H-M   'P 1'
#
loop_
_entity.id
_entity.type
_entity.pdbx_description
1 polymer ?
#
loop_
_entity_poly.entity_id
_entity_poly.type
_entity_poly.pdbx_seq_one_letter_code
_entity_poly.pdbx_strand_id
1 'polypeptide(L)'
;MQIKNKKQIISISLSVIVSVFLVSLAVYAATTIGSNITTGGTLSVTGDASFSTASTTGNFWLGNQTADDDDFLYMDASSTEYLMWDDSPGQFQLSDDLQMTGSASTTEYISIGGDAADDNDILYFDAQNANLTWDNDPGLFTMNQSLQMTGSASTTEYISIGGDVDDDDDILYFDARNENITWDNTASQF
;
A
#
# COMPACT_ATOMS: atom_id res chain seq x y z
N MET A 1 9.42 50.85 58.14
CA MET A 1 9.94 49.66 57.42
C MET A 1 11.38 49.44 57.85
N GLN A 2 11.62 48.65 58.90
CA GLN A 2 12.97 48.39 59.38
C GLN A 2 13.74 47.60 58.32
N ILE A 3 14.82 48.18 57.80
CA ILE A 3 15.77 47.46 56.96
C ILE A 3 16.35 46.34 57.83
N LYS A 4 15.98 45.09 57.53
CA LYS A 4 16.53 43.90 58.17
C LYS A 4 18.06 44.03 58.18
N ASN A 5 18.69 43.62 59.29
CA ASN A 5 20.14 43.66 59.49
C ASN A 5 20.84 43.17 58.21
N LYS A 6 21.75 43.96 57.61
CA LYS A 6 22.39 43.65 56.30
C LYS A 6 22.92 42.21 56.23
N LYS A 7 23.36 41.66 57.36
CA LYS A 7 23.78 40.26 57.51
C LYS A 7 22.66 39.25 57.20
N GLN A 8 21.44 39.50 57.68
CA GLN A 8 20.28 38.67 57.39
C GLN A 8 19.90 38.72 55.90
N ILE A 9 19.96 39.90 55.28
CA ILE A 9 19.68 40.03 53.84
C ILE A 9 20.68 39.21 53.03
N ILE A 10 21.98 39.37 53.29
CA ILE A 10 23.03 38.60 52.60
C ILE A 10 22.88 37.10 52.83
N SER A 11 22.59 36.68 54.07
CA SER A 11 22.39 35.26 54.39
C SER A 11 21.22 34.66 53.63
N ILE A 12 20.10 35.37 53.54
CA ILE A 12 18.91 34.93 52.81
C ILE A 12 19.20 34.89 51.30
N SER A 13 19.83 35.93 50.76
CA SER A 13 20.21 35.94 49.34
C SER A 13 21.14 34.80 48.99
N LEU A 14 22.16 34.53 49.81
CA LEU A 14 23.10 33.44 49.58
C LEU A 14 22.42 32.07 49.67
N SER A 15 21.54 31.85 50.65
CA SER A 15 20.82 30.57 50.76
C SER A 15 19.92 30.33 49.56
N VAL A 16 19.24 31.37 49.04
CA VAL A 16 18.40 31.24 47.84
C VAL A 16 19.25 30.88 46.62
N ILE A 17 20.38 31.55 46.40
CA ILE A 17 21.28 31.27 45.27
C ILE A 17 21.79 29.83 45.32
N VAL A 18 22.27 29.39 46.49
CA VAL A 18 22.76 28.00 46.67
C VAL A 18 21.64 26.98 46.45
N SER A 19 20.43 27.26 46.95
CA SER A 19 19.28 26.36 46.77
C SER A 19 18.90 26.21 45.30
N VAL A 20 18.79 27.32 44.57
CA VAL A 20 18.47 27.29 43.13
C VAL A 20 19.55 26.52 42.36
N PHE A 21 20.82 26.79 42.64
CA PHE A 21 21.94 26.10 41.98
C PHE A 21 21.92 24.59 42.22
N LEU A 22 21.71 24.15 43.47
CA LEU A 22 21.65 22.73 43.81
C LEU A 22 20.45 22.04 43.16
N VAL A 23 19.29 22.70 43.13
CA VAL A 23 18.10 22.18 42.45
C VAL A 23 18.35 22.06 40.95
N SER A 24 18.93 23.07 40.31
CA SER A 24 19.29 22.99 38.88
C SER A 24 20.27 21.87 38.58
N LEU A 25 21.27 21.65 39.44
CA LEU A 25 22.24 20.56 39.28
C LEU A 25 21.58 19.18 39.40
N ALA A 26 20.70 19.02 40.39
CA ALA A 26 19.95 17.79 40.60
C ALA A 26 19.00 17.50 39.42
N VAL A 27 18.31 18.54 38.91
CA VAL A 27 17.44 18.42 37.74
C VAL A 27 18.27 18.03 36.50
N TYR A 28 19.37 18.72 36.22
CA TYR A 28 20.23 18.42 35.07
C TYR A 28 20.75 16.98 35.09
N ALA A 29 21.21 16.52 36.27
CA ALA A 29 21.65 15.14 36.45
C ALA A 29 20.49 14.13 36.30
N ALA A 30 19.28 14.49 36.74
CA ALA A 30 18.10 13.65 36.60
C ALA A 30 17.54 13.62 35.17
N THR A 31 17.72 14.68 34.38
CA THR A 31 17.21 14.76 32.99
C THR A 31 18.19 14.22 31.95
N THR A 32 19.44 13.96 32.30
CA THR A 32 20.42 13.39 31.38
C THR A 32 20.46 11.88 31.53
N ILE A 33 19.69 11.18 30.69
CA ILE A 33 19.77 9.73 30.61
C ILE A 33 21.03 9.37 29.78
N GLY A 34 21.79 8.38 30.25
CA GLY A 34 23.03 7.95 29.58
C GLY A 34 22.80 7.42 28.16
N SER A 35 23.87 7.27 27.39
CA SER A 35 23.81 6.83 25.99
C SER A 35 23.29 5.40 25.78
N ASN A 36 23.29 4.58 26.83
CA ASN A 36 22.76 3.22 26.82
C ASN A 36 21.69 3.08 27.90
N ILE A 37 20.49 2.67 27.51
CA ILE A 37 19.36 2.43 28.40
C ILE A 37 18.98 0.97 28.28
N THR A 38 18.95 0.25 29.39
CA THR A 38 18.41 -1.11 29.46
C THR A 38 17.24 -1.11 30.41
N THR A 39 16.04 -1.38 29.91
CA THR A 39 14.84 -1.56 30.71
C THR A 39 14.56 -3.06 30.89
N GLY A 40 14.20 -3.49 32.10
CA GLY A 40 13.76 -4.86 32.34
C GLY A 40 12.31 -5.15 31.88
N GLY A 41 11.68 -4.20 31.19
CA GLY A 41 10.29 -4.22 30.77
C GLY A 41 10.01 -3.15 29.71
N THR A 42 8.75 -2.76 29.56
CA THR A 42 8.29 -1.82 28.53
C THR A 42 8.87 -0.42 28.71
N LEU A 43 9.43 0.13 27.63
CA LEU A 43 9.70 1.55 27.49
C LEU A 43 8.51 2.20 26.77
N SER A 44 7.85 3.17 27.40
CA SER A 44 6.80 3.97 26.79
C SER A 44 7.33 5.38 26.52
N VAL A 45 7.15 5.86 25.29
CA VAL A 45 7.55 7.21 24.86
C VAL A 45 6.29 7.95 24.42
N THR A 46 5.95 9.06 25.07
CA THR A 46 4.71 9.81 24.82
C THR A 46 4.92 11.01 23.90
N GLY A 47 5.84 10.88 22.95
CA GLY A 47 6.23 11.91 21.99
C GLY A 47 7.12 11.31 20.89
N ASP A 48 7.73 12.16 20.07
CA ASP A 48 8.54 11.69 18.95
C ASP A 48 9.77 10.91 19.41
N ALA A 49 9.91 9.69 18.90
CA ALA A 49 11.11 8.89 19.04
C ALA A 49 11.83 8.85 17.70
N SER A 50 13.02 9.44 17.63
CA SER A 50 13.87 9.42 16.44
C SER A 50 15.05 8.49 16.67
N PHE A 51 15.24 7.55 15.74
CA PHE A 51 16.33 6.58 15.78
C PHE A 51 17.17 6.70 14.51
N SER A 52 18.49 6.67 14.64
CA SER A 52 19.37 6.51 13.47
C SER A 52 19.35 5.07 12.98
N THR A 53 19.24 4.11 13.91
CA THR A 53 19.03 2.69 13.66
C THR A 53 18.13 2.11 14.75
N ALA A 54 17.23 1.21 14.38
CA ALA A 54 16.41 0.44 15.31
C ALA A 54 16.41 -1.03 14.89
N SER A 55 16.54 -1.93 15.85
CA SER A 55 16.50 -3.38 15.63
C SER A 55 15.67 -4.04 16.71
N THR A 56 14.75 -4.90 16.32
CA THR A 56 14.02 -5.80 17.23
C THR A 56 14.51 -7.22 17.04
N THR A 57 14.55 -8.01 18.11
CA THR A 57 14.80 -9.46 18.03
C THR A 57 13.50 -10.26 17.98
N GLY A 58 12.35 -9.61 18.13
CA GLY A 58 11.02 -10.22 18.07
C GLY A 58 10.14 -9.52 17.05
N ASN A 59 8.82 -9.63 17.23
CA ASN A 59 7.86 -8.97 16.35
C ASN A 59 7.95 -7.44 16.49
N PHE A 60 7.79 -6.75 15.37
CA PHE A 60 7.55 -5.31 15.31
C PHE A 60 6.08 -5.11 15.01
N TRP A 61 5.39 -4.37 15.86
CA TRP A 61 3.99 -4.00 15.69
C TRP A 61 4.00 -2.49 15.45
N LEU A 62 3.46 -2.08 14.32
CA LEU A 62 3.30 -0.70 13.94
C LEU A 62 1.80 -0.42 13.87
N GLY A 63 1.40 0.71 14.41
CA GLY A 63 0.01 1.11 14.49
C GLY A 63 -0.55 1.17 15.91
N ASN A 64 -1.72 1.78 16.04
CA ASN A 64 -2.48 1.86 17.28
C ASN A 64 -3.36 0.61 17.44
N GLN A 65 -3.88 0.35 18.64
CA GLN A 65 -4.79 -0.78 18.90
C GLN A 65 -6.26 -0.37 18.83
N THR A 66 -6.59 0.78 18.25
CA THR A 66 -7.97 1.22 18.11
C THR A 66 -8.55 0.67 16.82
N ALA A 67 -9.65 -0.08 16.90
CA ALA A 67 -10.18 -0.82 15.75
C ALA A 67 -10.80 0.06 14.64
N ASP A 68 -10.68 1.37 14.72
CA ASP A 68 -11.34 2.35 13.84
C ASP A 68 -10.39 3.52 13.48
N ASP A 69 -9.06 3.35 13.56
CA ASP A 69 -8.11 4.34 13.06
C ASP A 69 -7.27 3.84 11.88
N ASP A 70 -6.90 4.78 11.02
CA ASP A 70 -5.97 4.54 9.92
C ASP A 70 -4.55 4.72 10.44
N ASP A 71 -3.73 3.68 10.27
CA ASP A 71 -2.32 3.74 10.61
C ASP A 71 -1.48 4.01 9.35
N PHE A 72 -0.38 4.76 9.52
CA PHE A 72 0.45 5.20 8.39
C PHE A 72 1.93 4.89 8.63
N LEU A 73 2.59 4.35 7.60
CA LEU A 73 4.03 4.36 7.45
C LEU A 73 4.42 5.33 6.33
N TYR A 74 4.92 6.49 6.74
CA TYR A 74 5.50 7.46 5.82
C TYR A 74 6.92 7.05 5.44
N MET A 75 7.21 7.05 4.14
CA MET A 75 8.53 6.71 3.60
C MET A 75 9.35 7.96 3.25
N ASP A 76 8.76 9.14 3.40
CA ASP A 76 9.40 10.44 3.20
C ASP A 76 9.27 11.36 4.44
N ALA A 77 9.98 12.48 4.42
CA ALA A 77 9.90 13.49 5.47
C ALA A 77 8.76 14.50 5.24
N SER A 78 8.14 14.51 4.05
CA SER A 78 7.05 15.42 3.66
C SER A 78 5.68 14.91 4.09
N SER A 79 5.58 13.67 4.56
CA SER A 79 4.34 12.98 4.87
C SER A 79 3.40 12.87 3.66
N THR A 80 3.97 12.76 2.45
CA THR A 80 3.21 12.67 1.20
C THR A 80 3.19 11.26 0.63
N GLU A 81 4.27 10.51 0.83
CA GLU A 81 4.38 9.11 0.43
C GLU A 81 4.17 8.18 1.64
N TYR A 82 3.12 7.36 1.58
CA TYR A 82 2.76 6.45 2.67
C TYR A 82 2.24 5.08 2.20
N LEU A 83 2.43 4.09 3.08
CA LEU A 83 1.62 2.89 3.15
C LEU A 83 0.64 3.06 4.32
N MET A 84 -0.65 2.92 4.05
CA MET A 84 -1.73 3.02 5.04
C MET A 84 -2.37 1.65 5.26
N TRP A 85 -2.72 1.36 6.51
CA TRP A 85 -3.62 0.28 6.88
C TRP A 85 -4.93 0.89 7.37
N ASP A 86 -5.99 0.67 6.60
CA ASP A 86 -7.36 1.02 6.96
C ASP A 86 -7.96 -0.18 7.71
N ASP A 87 -8.23 -0.01 9.00
CA ASP A 87 -8.79 -1.07 9.86
C ASP A 87 -10.26 -1.41 9.53
N SER A 88 -10.98 -0.55 8.81
CA SER A 88 -12.38 -0.73 8.42
C SER A 88 -12.64 -0.16 7.03
N PRO A 89 -12.35 -0.93 5.96
CA PRO A 89 -12.72 -2.34 5.86
C PRO A 89 -11.56 -3.36 5.93
N GLY A 90 -10.36 -2.99 6.38
CA GLY A 90 -9.20 -3.90 6.45
C GLY A 90 -8.37 -3.90 5.17
N GLN A 91 -8.04 -2.72 4.63
CA GLN A 91 -7.33 -2.56 3.36
C GLN A 91 -5.96 -1.94 3.53
N PHE A 92 -5.04 -2.31 2.64
CA PHE A 92 -3.76 -1.63 2.49
C PHE A 92 -3.87 -0.65 1.32
N GLN A 93 -3.48 0.60 1.53
CA GLN A 93 -3.47 1.63 0.50
C GLN A 93 -2.09 2.24 0.35
N LEU A 94 -1.67 2.45 -0.90
CA LEU A 94 -0.50 3.24 -1.25
C LEU A 94 -0.94 4.66 -1.60
N SER A 95 -0.15 5.65 -1.19
CA SER A 95 -0.39 7.05 -1.57
C SER A 95 -0.08 7.37 -3.03
N ASP A 96 0.73 6.52 -3.68
CA ASP A 96 1.27 6.73 -5.03
C ASP A 96 1.39 5.38 -5.79
N ASP A 97 1.85 5.45 -7.03
CA ASP A 97 1.98 4.31 -7.94
C ASP A 97 2.84 3.16 -7.39
N LEU A 98 2.39 1.93 -7.61
CA LEU A 98 3.16 0.71 -7.31
C LEU A 98 3.99 0.29 -8.52
N GLN A 99 5.32 0.47 -8.46
CA GLN A 99 6.24 -0.09 -9.45
C GLN A 99 6.84 -1.41 -8.98
N MET A 100 6.62 -2.50 -9.74
CA MET A 100 7.22 -3.82 -9.47
C MET A 100 8.23 -4.19 -10.58
N THR A 101 9.49 -4.42 -10.23
CA THR A 101 10.55 -4.80 -11.21
C THR A 101 10.69 -6.30 -11.40
N GLY A 102 9.90 -7.11 -10.68
CA GLY A 102 9.92 -8.57 -10.73
C GLY A 102 8.52 -9.15 -10.91
N SER A 103 8.38 -10.47 -10.79
CA SER A 103 7.08 -11.14 -10.93
C SER A 103 6.20 -10.91 -9.71
N ALA A 104 4.94 -10.53 -9.94
CA ALA A 104 3.86 -10.53 -8.97
C ALA A 104 3.00 -11.78 -9.16
N SER A 105 2.51 -12.38 -8.07
CA SER A 105 1.55 -13.48 -8.12
C SER A 105 0.49 -13.31 -7.04
N THR A 106 -0.79 -13.49 -7.39
CA THR A 106 -1.90 -13.55 -6.43
C THR A 106 -2.45 -14.97 -6.33
N THR A 107 -3.10 -15.29 -5.21
CA THR A 107 -3.64 -16.65 -4.97
C THR A 107 -5.06 -16.85 -5.50
N GLU A 108 -5.80 -15.75 -5.68
CA GLU A 108 -7.19 -15.79 -6.16
C GLU A 108 -7.29 -15.07 -7.50
N TYR A 109 -7.51 -13.76 -7.47
CA TYR A 109 -7.63 -12.93 -8.66
C TYR A 109 -6.89 -11.60 -8.48
N ILE A 110 -6.73 -10.89 -9.59
CA ILE A 110 -6.37 -9.48 -9.61
C ILE A 110 -7.63 -8.77 -10.10
N SER A 111 -8.18 -7.89 -9.27
CA SER A 111 -9.19 -6.93 -9.74
C SER A 111 -8.45 -5.70 -10.23
N ILE A 112 -8.72 -5.29 -11.45
CA ILE A 112 -8.18 -4.07 -12.04
C ILE A 112 -9.40 -3.23 -12.38
N GLY A 113 -9.35 -1.95 -12.01
CA GLY A 113 -10.49 -1.07 -12.12
C GLY A 113 -11.37 -1.02 -10.88
N GLY A 114 -11.94 0.16 -10.64
CA GLY A 114 -12.85 0.41 -9.52
C GLY A 114 -14.31 0.24 -9.92
N ASP A 115 -15.21 0.44 -8.94
CA ASP A 115 -16.66 0.52 -9.19
C ASP A 115 -17.09 1.91 -9.72
N ALA A 116 -16.15 2.74 -10.17
CA ALA A 116 -16.48 4.07 -10.66
C ALA A 116 -17.07 3.95 -12.07
N ALA A 117 -18.33 4.33 -12.25
CA ALA A 117 -19.08 4.15 -13.49
C ALA A 117 -18.55 4.89 -14.74
N ASP A 118 -17.33 5.45 -14.68
CA ASP A 118 -16.68 6.23 -15.73
C ASP A 118 -15.14 6.02 -15.78
N ASP A 119 -14.58 4.92 -15.24
CA ASP A 119 -13.15 4.64 -15.37
C ASP A 119 -12.79 3.84 -16.63
N ASN A 120 -11.73 4.31 -17.31
CA ASN A 120 -11.09 3.57 -18.40
C ASN A 120 -10.02 2.69 -17.79
N ASP A 121 -10.38 1.45 -17.51
CA ASP A 121 -9.44 0.51 -16.92
C ASP A 121 -8.64 -0.20 -17.99
N ILE A 122 -7.32 -0.22 -17.77
CA ILE A 122 -6.38 -0.73 -18.75
C ILE A 122 -5.35 -1.60 -18.06
N LEU A 123 -5.28 -2.88 -18.45
CA LEU A 123 -4.16 -3.75 -18.13
C LEU A 123 -3.18 -3.78 -19.29
N TYR A 124 -1.98 -3.24 -19.08
CA TYR A 124 -0.87 -3.36 -20.02
C TYR A 124 -0.07 -4.63 -19.73
N PHE A 125 0.20 -5.42 -20.76
CA PHE A 125 1.01 -6.65 -20.64
C PHE A 125 2.50 -6.40 -20.88
N ASP A 126 2.85 -5.34 -21.60
CA ASP A 126 4.23 -4.94 -21.86
C ASP A 126 4.38 -3.42 -22.07
N ALA A 127 5.64 -3.00 -22.22
CA ALA A 127 6.00 -1.61 -22.52
C ALA A 127 5.68 -1.19 -23.98
N GLN A 128 5.14 -2.10 -24.81
CA GLN A 128 4.84 -1.87 -26.23
C GLN A 128 3.34 -1.58 -26.45
N ASN A 129 2.62 -1.19 -25.40
CA ASN A 129 1.20 -0.82 -25.40
C ASN A 129 0.25 -1.98 -25.71
N ALA A 130 0.68 -3.25 -25.66
CA ALA A 130 -0.27 -4.35 -25.70
C ALA A 130 -1.13 -4.30 -24.43
N ASN A 131 -2.44 -4.07 -24.60
CA ASN A 131 -3.34 -3.92 -23.46
C ASN A 131 -4.68 -4.62 -23.66
N LEU A 132 -5.28 -4.90 -22.51
CA LEU A 132 -6.68 -5.25 -22.36
C LEU A 132 -7.40 -4.03 -21.79
N THR A 133 -8.46 -3.59 -22.47
CA THR A 133 -9.36 -2.54 -21.97
C THR A 133 -10.74 -3.13 -21.75
N TRP A 134 -11.37 -2.73 -20.65
CA TRP A 134 -12.81 -2.91 -20.43
C TRP A 134 -13.38 -1.53 -20.10
N ASP A 135 -14.45 -1.17 -20.78
CA ASP A 135 -15.04 0.17 -20.75
C ASP A 135 -16.55 0.03 -20.73
N ASN A 136 -17.19 0.58 -19.68
CA ASN A 136 -18.60 0.97 -19.53
C ASN A 136 -19.73 -0.02 -19.94
N ASP A 137 -19.41 -1.20 -20.46
CA ASP A 137 -20.34 -2.27 -20.78
C ASP A 137 -19.83 -3.59 -20.15
N PRO A 138 -20.45 -4.04 -19.04
CA PRO A 138 -20.05 -5.26 -18.37
C PRO A 138 -20.00 -6.46 -19.33
N GLY A 139 -18.82 -7.10 -19.41
CA GLY A 139 -18.61 -8.28 -20.24
C GLY A 139 -17.99 -8.01 -21.60
N LEU A 140 -17.72 -6.76 -21.97
CA LEU A 140 -16.93 -6.43 -23.15
C LEU A 140 -15.44 -6.32 -22.83
N PHE A 141 -14.64 -7.12 -23.53
CA PHE A 141 -13.18 -7.06 -23.50
C PHE A 141 -12.66 -6.68 -24.88
N THR A 142 -11.88 -5.61 -24.94
CA THR A 142 -11.23 -5.18 -26.19
C THR A 142 -9.72 -5.35 -26.08
N MET A 143 -9.12 -5.97 -27.09
CA MET A 143 -7.67 -6.05 -27.26
C MET A 143 -7.25 -5.17 -28.43
N ASN A 144 -6.19 -4.40 -28.25
CA ASN A 144 -5.68 -3.50 -29.29
C ASN A 144 -4.62 -4.14 -30.21
N GLN A 145 -4.29 -5.42 -29.98
CA GLN A 145 -3.29 -6.19 -30.72
C GLN A 145 -3.81 -7.60 -31.05
N SER A 146 -3.06 -8.34 -31.85
CA SER A 146 -3.38 -9.73 -32.20
C SER A 146 -3.45 -10.65 -30.98
N LEU A 147 -4.49 -11.48 -30.90
CA LEU A 147 -4.59 -12.59 -29.94
C LEU A 147 -4.00 -13.87 -30.54
N GLN A 148 -2.97 -14.43 -29.90
CA GLN A 148 -2.46 -15.78 -30.22
C GLN A 148 -2.81 -16.75 -29.09
N MET A 149 -3.56 -17.82 -29.41
CA MET A 149 -3.91 -18.88 -28.47
C MET A 149 -3.19 -20.18 -28.86
N THR A 150 -2.44 -20.78 -27.94
CA THR A 150 -1.69 -22.04 -28.16
C THR A 150 -2.37 -23.27 -27.53
N GLY A 151 -3.55 -23.07 -26.93
CA GLY A 151 -4.40 -24.12 -26.35
C GLY A 151 -5.83 -24.06 -26.90
N SER A 152 -6.76 -24.75 -26.25
CA SER A 152 -8.18 -24.75 -26.65
C SER A 152 -8.87 -23.45 -26.23
N ALA A 153 -9.58 -22.81 -27.16
CA ALA A 153 -10.58 -21.79 -26.87
C ALA A 153 -11.97 -22.43 -26.83
N SER A 154 -12.83 -22.03 -25.90
CA SER A 154 -14.24 -22.44 -25.88
C SER A 154 -15.13 -21.25 -25.55
N THR A 155 -16.18 -21.04 -26.33
CA THR A 155 -17.24 -20.06 -26.04
C THR A 155 -18.51 -20.80 -25.62
N THR A 156 -19.33 -20.17 -24.79
CA THR A 156 -20.66 -20.70 -24.42
C THR A 156 -21.71 -20.41 -25.48
N GLU A 157 -21.50 -19.35 -26.26
CA GLU A 157 -22.38 -18.94 -27.34
C GLU A 157 -21.65 -19.08 -28.68
N TYR A 158 -21.72 -18.06 -29.53
CA TYR A 158 -21.12 -18.05 -30.85
C TYR A 158 -19.72 -17.45 -30.84
N ILE A 159 -18.89 -17.90 -31.77
CA ILE A 159 -17.69 -17.19 -32.20
C ILE A 159 -18.08 -16.45 -33.47
N SER A 160 -18.05 -15.12 -33.45
CA SER A 160 -18.12 -14.30 -34.67
C SER A 160 -16.70 -14.02 -35.13
N ILE A 161 -16.39 -14.42 -36.35
CA ILE A 161 -15.13 -14.06 -37.03
C ILE A 161 -15.55 -13.17 -38.18
N GLY A 162 -15.01 -11.96 -38.16
CA GLY A 162 -15.41 -10.93 -39.10
C GLY A 162 -16.62 -10.12 -38.67
N GLY A 163 -16.55 -8.83 -38.91
CA GLY A 163 -17.56 -7.90 -38.40
C GLY A 163 -17.30 -6.42 -38.68
N ASP A 164 -16.39 -6.08 -39.57
CA ASP A 164 -16.24 -4.71 -40.02
C ASP A 164 -17.31 -4.31 -41.06
N VAL A 165 -17.44 -3.00 -41.23
CA VAL A 165 -18.40 -2.33 -42.14
C VAL A 165 -17.78 -2.01 -43.50
N ASP A 166 -16.50 -2.35 -43.69
CA ASP A 166 -15.71 -2.11 -44.90
C ASP A 166 -15.39 -3.46 -45.58
N ASP A 167 -15.03 -3.44 -46.87
CA ASP A 167 -14.82 -4.64 -47.72
C ASP A 167 -13.55 -5.46 -47.36
N ASP A 168 -13.26 -5.68 -46.08
CA ASP A 168 -12.09 -6.43 -45.64
C ASP A 168 -12.37 -7.95 -45.61
N ASP A 169 -11.37 -8.75 -45.99
CA ASP A 169 -11.49 -10.20 -46.09
C ASP A 169 -11.27 -10.86 -44.71
N ASP A 170 -12.36 -11.29 -44.07
CA ASP A 170 -12.30 -12.11 -42.87
C ASP A 170 -11.90 -13.56 -43.18
N ILE A 171 -10.73 -13.99 -42.69
CA ILE A 171 -10.17 -15.30 -43.01
C ILE A 171 -10.10 -16.19 -41.76
N LEU A 172 -10.88 -17.28 -41.78
CA LEU A 172 -10.74 -18.40 -40.86
C LEU A 172 -9.92 -19.52 -41.51
N TYR A 173 -8.73 -19.78 -40.97
CA TYR A 173 -7.85 -20.86 -41.42
C TYR A 173 -7.81 -22.01 -40.41
N PHE A 174 -7.87 -23.24 -40.91
CA PHE A 174 -7.67 -24.47 -40.15
C PHE A 174 -6.41 -25.19 -40.67
N ASP A 175 -5.52 -25.67 -39.80
CA ASP A 175 -4.30 -26.41 -40.19
C ASP A 175 -4.66 -27.75 -40.88
N ALA A 176 -3.88 -28.11 -41.90
CA ALA A 176 -3.98 -29.29 -42.72
C ALA A 176 -3.68 -30.65 -42.03
N ARG A 177 -3.66 -30.72 -40.69
CA ARG A 177 -3.27 -31.95 -39.94
C ARG A 177 -4.34 -32.58 -39.05
N ASN A 178 -5.62 -32.40 -39.37
CA ASN A 178 -6.83 -33.04 -38.79
C ASN A 178 -7.81 -32.08 -38.09
N GLU A 179 -7.90 -30.83 -38.54
CA GLU A 179 -8.97 -29.93 -38.07
C GLU A 179 -10.21 -30.13 -38.95
N ASN A 180 -11.27 -30.69 -38.37
CA ASN A 180 -12.59 -30.82 -39.00
C ASN A 180 -13.62 -30.08 -38.16
N ILE A 181 -14.42 -29.21 -38.78
CA ILE A 181 -15.70 -28.81 -38.17
C ILE A 181 -16.66 -29.99 -38.35
N THR A 182 -16.91 -30.74 -37.29
CA THR A 182 -17.94 -31.79 -37.29
C THR A 182 -19.22 -31.24 -36.68
N TRP A 183 -20.26 -31.08 -37.50
CA TRP A 183 -21.61 -30.79 -37.01
C TRP A 183 -22.32 -32.11 -36.73
N ASP A 184 -22.58 -32.44 -35.47
CA ASP A 184 -23.46 -33.55 -35.09
C ASP A 184 -24.90 -33.01 -34.94
N ASN A 185 -25.78 -33.39 -35.86
CA ASN A 185 -27.18 -32.99 -35.86
C ASN A 185 -28.10 -34.07 -35.30
N THR A 186 -27.56 -35.10 -34.63
CA THR A 186 -28.40 -36.14 -34.05
C THR A 186 -29.07 -35.61 -32.78
N ALA A 187 -30.26 -35.02 -32.96
CA ALA A 187 -31.25 -34.99 -31.89
C ALA A 187 -31.44 -36.44 -31.43
N SER A 188 -30.99 -36.76 -30.21
CA SER A 188 -31.31 -38.04 -29.58
C SER A 188 -32.82 -38.10 -29.42
N GLN A 189 -33.48 -38.77 -30.36
CA GLN A 189 -34.87 -39.18 -30.21
C GLN A 189 -34.92 -40.20 -29.08
N PHE A 190 -35.24 -39.73 -27.87
CA PHE A 190 -35.84 -40.56 -26.83
C PHE A 190 -37.30 -40.84 -27.18
#